data_AF-A0A412L5Q5-F1
#
_entry.id   AF-A0A412L5Q5-F1
#
_cell.length_a   1.000
_cell.length_b   1.000
_cell.length_c   1.000
_cell.angle_alpha   90.00
_cell.angle_beta   90.00
_cell.angle_gamma   90.00
#
_symmetry.space_group_name_H-M   'P 1'
#
loop_
_entity.id
_entity.type
_entity.pdbx_description
1 polymer ?
#
loop_
_entity_poly.entity_id
_entity_poly.type
_entity_poly.pdbx_seq_one_letter_code
_entity_poly.pdbx_strand_id
1 'polypeptide(L)'
;MRRSDYEVLQLQTNNMALVWKESRGIAPDSVADKLDDAMLKWMSELTDTLKIWIDKGSTMTEGELILARTNMGALVESWLKFFYCVYYEDYMKNPLTQNKKGKTITVEPNNMRFEDLKNFSKGILWDDDKDPLYVWVDKIQHYRNAVHAFNYRNIGTAIEFMTDMEEFYKYVNHILDHLPPIEDFLLSYPAGYVMNVYFD
;
A
#
# COMPACT_ATOMS: atom_id res chain seq x y z
N MET A 1 5.46 3.02 -26.63
CA MET A 1 4.21 2.20 -26.60
C MET A 1 3.53 2.42 -25.24
N ARG A 2 2.19 2.38 -25.11
CA ARG A 2 1.56 2.52 -23.77
C ARG A 2 1.82 1.26 -22.96
N ARG A 3 2.34 1.42 -21.74
CA ARG A 3 2.57 0.32 -20.78
C ARG A 3 1.25 -0.22 -20.24
N SER A 4 1.25 -1.48 -19.82
CA SER A 4 0.15 -2.08 -19.08
C SER A 4 0.00 -1.46 -17.69
N ASP A 5 -1.19 -1.52 -17.11
CA ASP A 5 -1.44 -0.97 -15.76
C ASP A 5 -0.54 -1.63 -14.69
N TYR A 6 -0.19 -2.90 -14.87
CA TYR A 6 0.76 -3.58 -14.00
C TYR A 6 2.19 -3.01 -14.11
N GLU A 7 2.67 -2.76 -15.33
CA GLU A 7 3.99 -2.14 -15.53
C GLU A 7 4.02 -0.72 -14.96
N VAL A 8 2.92 0.04 -15.11
CA VAL A 8 2.79 1.37 -14.50
C VAL A 8 2.83 1.27 -12.98
N LEU A 9 2.06 0.36 -12.37
CA LEU A 9 2.06 0.10 -10.93
C LEU A 9 3.45 -0.25 -10.39
N GLN A 10 4.18 -1.10 -11.12
CA GLN A 10 5.53 -1.51 -10.78
C GLN A 10 6.48 -0.30 -10.77
N LEU A 11 6.46 0.51 -11.84
CA LEU A 11 7.29 1.70 -11.95
C LEU A 11 6.92 2.77 -10.90
N GLN A 12 5.64 2.98 -10.64
CA GLN A 12 5.17 3.91 -9.60
C GLN A 12 5.63 3.47 -8.21
N THR A 13 5.48 2.19 -7.87
CA THR A 13 5.94 1.65 -6.59
C THR A 13 7.45 1.85 -6.43
N ASN A 14 8.23 1.54 -7.46
CA ASN A 14 9.68 1.70 -7.47
C ASN A 14 10.11 3.16 -7.35
N ASN A 15 9.50 4.04 -8.14
CA ASN A 15 9.77 5.47 -8.07
C ASN A 15 9.49 6.01 -6.67
N MET A 16 8.33 5.68 -6.08
CA MET A 16 7.99 6.12 -4.72
C MET A 16 8.98 5.59 -3.70
N ALA A 17 9.33 4.30 -3.78
CA ALA A 17 10.30 3.70 -2.88
C ALA A 17 11.67 4.42 -2.96
N LEU A 18 12.11 4.81 -4.16
CA LEU A 18 13.37 5.53 -4.35
C LEU A 18 13.32 6.97 -3.84
N VAL A 19 12.34 7.76 -4.27
CA VAL A 19 12.31 9.20 -3.95
C VAL A 19 12.06 9.46 -2.47
N TRP A 20 11.20 8.67 -1.84
CA TRP A 20 10.91 8.82 -0.42
C TRP A 20 12.02 8.27 0.48
N LYS A 21 12.89 7.40 -0.04
CA LYS A 21 14.13 7.02 0.65
C LYS A 21 15.14 8.15 0.69
N GLU A 22 15.15 9.01 -0.34
CA GLU A 22 16.01 10.19 -0.43
C GLU A 22 15.31 11.46 0.08
N SER A 23 14.31 11.32 0.95
CA SER A 23 13.48 12.45 1.41
C SER A 23 14.18 13.39 2.39
N ARG A 24 15.34 13.00 2.94
CA ARG A 24 16.08 13.80 3.92
C ARG A 24 16.56 15.12 3.32
N GLY A 25 16.29 16.22 4.03
CA GLY A 25 16.58 17.57 3.54
C GLY A 25 15.48 18.17 2.66
N ILE A 26 14.45 17.40 2.33
CA ILE A 26 13.23 17.86 1.64
C ILE A 26 12.03 17.76 2.60
N ALA A 27 11.79 16.56 3.13
CA ALA A 27 10.80 16.30 4.16
C ALA A 27 11.37 16.63 5.57
N PRO A 28 10.50 16.87 6.57
CA PRO A 28 10.94 16.99 7.96
C PRO A 28 11.73 15.76 8.41
N ASP A 29 12.72 15.96 9.29
CA ASP A 29 13.56 14.85 9.78
C ASP A 29 12.73 13.74 10.41
N SER A 30 11.64 14.09 11.10
CA SER A 30 10.71 13.15 11.72
C SER A 30 10.04 12.21 10.71
N VAL A 31 9.77 12.69 9.48
CA VAL A 31 9.21 11.91 8.37
C VAL A 31 10.29 11.07 7.71
N ALA A 32 11.44 11.70 7.41
CA ALA A 32 12.59 11.02 6.80
C ALA A 32 13.05 9.82 7.64
N ASP A 33 13.11 9.96 8.96
CA ASP A 33 13.46 8.87 9.88
C ASP A 33 12.50 7.67 9.76
N LYS A 34 11.19 7.91 9.57
CA LYS A 34 10.20 6.82 9.37
C LYS A 34 10.42 6.09 8.07
N LEU A 35 10.77 6.81 7.01
CA LEU A 35 10.97 6.26 5.67
C LEU A 35 12.33 5.57 5.53
N ASP A 36 13.33 6.01 6.30
CA ASP A 36 14.61 5.33 6.48
C ASP A 36 14.44 3.97 7.16
N ASP A 37 13.57 3.87 8.17
CA ASP A 37 13.24 2.61 8.83
C ASP A 37 12.26 1.74 8.01
N ALA A 38 11.48 2.34 7.12
CA ALA A 38 10.51 1.62 6.30
C ALA A 38 11.19 0.71 5.27
N MET A 39 10.66 -0.51 5.15
CA MET A 39 11.09 -1.49 4.15
C MET A 39 10.48 -1.20 2.77
N LEU A 40 10.68 0.00 2.24
CA LEU A 40 10.12 0.42 0.94
C LEU A 40 10.57 -0.50 -0.20
N LYS A 41 11.79 -1.04 -0.12
CA LYS A 41 12.25 -2.09 -1.05
C LYS A 41 11.36 -3.33 -1.02
N TRP A 42 10.86 -3.76 0.13
CA TRP A 42 9.95 -4.91 0.19
C TRP A 42 8.60 -4.61 -0.46
N MET A 43 8.12 -3.36 -0.43
CA MET A 43 6.94 -2.97 -1.20
C MET A 43 7.17 -3.18 -2.71
N SER A 44 8.32 -2.74 -3.23
CA SER A 44 8.73 -3.00 -4.62
C SER A 44 8.76 -4.49 -4.95
N GLU A 45 9.46 -5.31 -4.14
CA GLU A 45 9.62 -6.74 -4.39
C GLU A 45 8.29 -7.51 -4.31
N LEU A 46 7.38 -7.09 -3.42
CA LEU A 46 6.03 -7.67 -3.33
C LEU A 46 5.16 -7.27 -4.54
N THR A 47 5.31 -6.04 -5.04
CA THR A 47 4.66 -5.61 -6.29
C THR A 47 5.20 -6.40 -7.49
N ASP A 48 6.51 -6.64 -7.57
CA ASP A 48 7.11 -7.51 -8.60
C ASP A 48 6.56 -8.94 -8.50
N THR A 49 6.37 -9.44 -7.29
CA THR A 49 5.80 -10.77 -7.02
C THR A 49 4.36 -10.91 -7.55
N LEU A 50 3.60 -9.83 -7.70
CA LEU A 50 2.25 -9.90 -8.28
C LEU A 50 2.26 -10.44 -9.72
N LYS A 51 3.36 -10.28 -10.47
CA LYS A 51 3.49 -10.83 -11.82
C LYS A 51 3.25 -12.34 -11.87
N ILE A 52 3.69 -13.08 -10.85
CA ILE A 52 3.48 -14.53 -10.76
C ILE A 52 1.98 -14.87 -10.83
N TRP A 53 1.15 -14.09 -10.13
CA TRP A 53 -0.29 -14.30 -10.05
C TRP A 53 -1.00 -13.82 -11.32
N ILE A 54 -0.54 -12.69 -11.87
CA ILE A 54 -1.06 -12.15 -13.14
C ILE A 54 -0.81 -13.12 -14.29
N ASP A 55 0.41 -13.66 -14.40
CA ASP A 55 0.78 -14.59 -15.46
C ASP A 55 0.03 -15.93 -15.34
N LYS A 56 -0.34 -16.34 -14.12
CA LYS A 56 -1.19 -17.52 -13.88
C LYS A 56 -2.67 -17.25 -14.18
N GLY A 57 -3.15 -16.03 -13.93
CA GLY A 57 -4.54 -15.65 -14.16
C GLY A 57 -5.53 -16.62 -13.51
N SER A 58 -6.52 -17.09 -14.28
CA SER A 58 -7.56 -18.00 -13.79
C SER A 58 -7.10 -19.42 -13.50
N THR A 59 -5.84 -19.78 -13.76
CA THR A 59 -5.33 -21.14 -13.54
C THR A 59 -4.60 -21.31 -12.22
N MET A 60 -4.66 -20.32 -11.31
CA MET A 60 -4.11 -20.44 -9.96
C MET A 60 -4.79 -21.59 -9.21
N THR A 61 -3.97 -22.42 -8.56
CA THR A 61 -4.45 -23.38 -7.56
C THR A 61 -4.90 -22.66 -6.28
N GLU A 62 -5.63 -23.34 -5.41
CA GLU A 62 -6.05 -22.79 -4.10
C GLU A 62 -4.86 -22.29 -3.27
N GLY A 63 -3.75 -23.05 -3.25
CA GLY A 63 -2.54 -22.65 -2.54
C GLY A 63 -1.91 -21.38 -3.10
N GLU A 64 -1.92 -21.22 -4.42
CA GLU A 64 -1.42 -20.01 -5.08
C GLU A 64 -2.35 -18.82 -4.86
N LEU A 65 -3.67 -19.03 -4.89
CA LEU A 65 -4.64 -17.98 -4.58
C LEU A 65 -4.47 -17.48 -3.13
N ILE A 66 -4.24 -18.38 -2.17
CA ILE A 66 -3.91 -18.01 -0.78
C ILE A 66 -2.70 -17.07 -0.72
N LEU A 67 -1.63 -17.39 -1.45
CA LEU A 67 -0.42 -16.57 -1.49
C LEU A 67 -0.66 -15.25 -2.22
N ALA A 68 -1.44 -15.26 -3.30
CA ALA A 68 -1.83 -14.07 -4.05
C ALA A 68 -2.64 -13.09 -3.18
N ARG A 69 -3.64 -13.58 -2.44
CA ARG A 69 -4.44 -12.79 -1.48
C ARG A 69 -3.58 -12.23 -0.35
N THR A 70 -2.63 -13.03 0.14
CA THR A 70 -1.68 -12.59 1.17
C THR A 70 -0.77 -11.47 0.64
N ASN A 71 -0.25 -11.62 -0.58
CA ASN A 71 0.61 -10.63 -1.23
C ASN A 71 -0.13 -9.29 -1.41
N MET A 72 -1.31 -9.31 -2.04
CA MET A 72 -2.12 -8.12 -2.26
C MET A 72 -2.52 -7.46 -0.94
N GLY A 73 -2.98 -8.24 0.05
CA GLY A 73 -3.34 -7.69 1.36
C GLY A 73 -2.16 -7.05 2.10
N ALA A 74 -0.94 -7.59 1.96
CA ALA A 74 0.26 -6.99 2.52
C ALA A 74 0.62 -5.66 1.82
N LEU A 75 0.46 -5.59 0.50
CA LEU A 75 0.69 -4.37 -0.27
C LEU A 75 -0.31 -3.27 0.06
N VAL A 76 -1.61 -3.57 0.13
CA VAL A 76 -2.64 -2.60 0.53
C VAL A 76 -2.36 -2.05 1.94
N GLU A 77 -2.04 -2.92 2.90
CA GLU A 77 -1.64 -2.45 4.25
C GLU A 77 -0.38 -1.57 4.19
N SER A 78 0.61 -1.95 3.38
CA SER A 78 1.89 -1.22 3.28
C SER A 78 1.71 0.17 2.69
N TRP A 79 0.86 0.33 1.67
CA TRP A 79 0.55 1.64 1.09
C TRP A 79 -0.16 2.57 2.07
N LEU A 80 -1.09 2.07 2.91
CA LEU A 80 -1.67 2.88 3.99
C LEU A 80 -0.61 3.30 5.02
N LYS A 81 0.26 2.38 5.44
CA LYS A 81 1.35 2.70 6.38
C LYS A 81 2.30 3.75 5.80
N PHE A 82 2.66 3.58 4.54
CA PHE A 82 3.49 4.52 3.81
C PHE A 82 2.85 5.91 3.77
N PHE A 83 1.57 6.02 3.43
CA PHE A 83 0.83 7.28 3.44
C PHE A 83 0.92 8.00 4.80
N TYR A 84 0.68 7.29 5.91
CA TYR A 84 0.76 7.90 7.24
C TYR A 84 2.19 8.16 7.73
N CYS A 85 3.21 7.48 7.18
CA CYS A 85 4.60 7.84 7.41
C CYS A 85 4.97 9.13 6.66
N VAL A 86 4.50 9.29 5.41
CA VAL A 86 4.67 10.54 4.66
C VAL A 86 4.02 11.72 5.39
N TYR A 87 2.81 11.52 5.90
CA TYR A 87 2.06 12.50 6.69
C TYR A 87 2.33 12.41 8.19
N TYR A 88 3.52 11.97 8.62
CA TYR A 88 3.77 11.67 10.04
C TYR A 88 3.52 12.86 10.97
N GLU A 89 3.97 14.06 10.60
CA GLU A 89 3.76 15.25 11.45
C GLU A 89 2.28 15.63 11.57
N ASP A 90 1.50 15.49 10.49
CA ASP A 90 0.06 15.72 10.51
C ASP A 90 -0.67 14.65 11.30
N TYR A 91 -0.29 13.38 11.13
CA TYR A 91 -0.78 12.27 11.94
C TYR A 91 -0.57 12.53 13.43
N MET A 92 0.61 13.03 13.82
CA MET A 92 0.94 13.32 15.22
C MET A 92 0.12 14.46 15.84
N LYS A 93 -0.61 15.28 15.06
CA LYS A 93 -1.54 16.28 15.58
C LYS A 93 -2.80 15.65 16.18
N ASN A 94 -3.23 14.50 15.65
CA ASN A 94 -4.37 13.74 16.17
C ASN A 94 -4.16 12.23 15.96
N PRO A 95 -3.19 11.62 16.67
CA PRO A 95 -2.78 10.26 16.35
C PRO A 95 -3.77 9.23 16.90
N LEU A 96 -3.73 8.02 16.34
CA LEU A 96 -4.37 6.89 16.97
C LEU A 96 -3.71 6.63 18.33
N THR A 97 -4.53 6.43 19.36
CA THR A 97 -4.08 6.10 20.70
C THR A 97 -4.72 4.81 21.20
N GLN A 98 -4.01 4.10 22.07
CA GLN A 98 -4.50 2.89 22.73
C GLN A 98 -4.24 3.00 24.23
N ASN A 99 -5.12 2.40 25.03
CA ASN A 99 -4.86 2.20 26.44
C ASN A 99 -4.11 0.89 26.67
N LYS A 100 -2.85 0.98 27.10
CA LYS A 100 -2.03 -0.17 27.47
C LYS A 100 -1.69 -0.11 28.94
N LYS A 101 -2.27 -1.02 29.73
CA LYS A 101 -2.08 -1.08 31.20
C LYS A 101 -2.39 0.25 31.91
N GLY A 102 -3.49 0.91 31.52
CA GLY A 102 -3.91 2.19 32.12
C GLY A 102 -3.13 3.41 31.65
N LYS A 103 -2.20 3.27 30.70
CA LYS A 103 -1.50 4.38 30.06
C LYS A 103 -1.97 4.54 28.61
N THR A 104 -2.36 5.75 28.24
CA THR A 104 -2.58 6.13 26.84
C THR A 104 -1.23 6.14 26.13
N ILE A 105 -1.11 5.35 25.06
CA ILE A 105 0.06 5.30 24.18
C ILE A 105 -0.35 5.68 22.77
N THR A 106 0.51 6.41 22.08
CA THR A 106 0.38 6.67 20.66
C THR A 106 0.78 5.43 19.86
N VAL A 107 0.02 5.13 18.82
CA VAL A 107 0.36 4.07 17.87
C VAL A 107 1.19 4.69 16.77
N GLU A 108 2.36 4.13 16.50
CA GLU A 108 3.12 4.54 15.33
C GLU A 108 2.44 4.01 14.04
N PRO A 109 2.47 4.75 12.92
CA PRO A 109 1.83 4.33 11.67
C PRO A 109 2.21 2.90 11.23
N ASN A 110 3.50 2.56 11.32
CA ASN A 110 4.02 1.24 10.97
C ASN A 110 3.47 0.11 11.86
N ASN A 111 3.03 0.43 13.07
CA ASN A 111 2.47 -0.49 14.07
C ASN A 111 0.93 -0.49 14.09
N MET A 112 0.26 0.36 13.32
CA MET A 112 -1.19 0.31 13.18
C MET A 112 -1.59 -1.01 12.50
N ARG A 113 -2.68 -1.62 12.99
CA ARG A 113 -3.25 -2.80 12.34
C ARG A 113 -3.98 -2.36 11.08
N PHE A 114 -4.14 -3.27 10.13
CA PHE A 114 -4.87 -2.99 8.89
C PHE A 114 -6.28 -2.42 9.16
N GLU A 115 -7.02 -2.98 10.13
CA GLU A 115 -8.34 -2.46 10.53
C GLU A 115 -8.26 -1.01 11.02
N ASP A 116 -7.22 -0.68 11.79
CA ASP A 116 -7.06 0.66 12.35
C ASP A 116 -6.70 1.66 11.24
N LEU A 117 -5.79 1.31 10.33
CA LEU A 117 -5.43 2.12 9.17
C LEU A 117 -6.65 2.42 8.31
N LYS A 118 -7.44 1.39 8.00
CA LYS A 118 -8.66 1.51 7.20
C LYS A 118 -9.67 2.45 7.90
N ASN A 119 -9.97 2.22 9.18
CA ASN A 119 -10.94 3.06 9.88
C ASN A 119 -10.45 4.49 10.10
N PHE A 120 -9.16 4.69 10.38
CA PHE A 120 -8.56 6.00 10.58
C PHE A 120 -8.57 6.85 9.30
N SER A 121 -8.63 6.21 8.13
CA SER A 121 -8.65 6.89 6.84
C SER A 121 -10.02 7.44 6.42
N LYS A 122 -11.08 7.22 7.22
CA LYS A 122 -12.41 7.81 6.97
C LYS A 122 -12.37 9.33 7.11
N GLY A 123 -12.90 10.03 6.12
CA GLY A 123 -12.77 11.49 5.95
C GLY A 123 -11.39 11.96 5.49
N ILE A 124 -10.47 11.05 5.18
CA ILE A 124 -9.10 11.37 4.70
C ILE A 124 -8.89 10.79 3.30
N LEU A 125 -9.00 9.47 3.16
CA LEU A 125 -8.86 8.78 1.87
C LEU A 125 -10.20 8.32 1.30
N TRP A 126 -11.28 8.33 2.08
CA TRP A 126 -12.62 7.96 1.65
C TRP A 126 -13.65 8.59 2.56
N ASP A 127 -14.87 8.81 2.06
CA ASP A 127 -15.88 9.56 2.80
C ASP A 127 -16.37 8.81 4.04
N ASP A 128 -16.77 7.55 3.89
CA ASP A 128 -17.30 6.71 4.95
C ASP A 128 -17.06 5.21 4.70
N ASP A 129 -17.77 4.33 5.41
CA ASP A 129 -17.65 2.87 5.26
C ASP A 129 -18.43 2.27 4.09
N LYS A 130 -19.12 3.10 3.31
CA LYS A 130 -19.85 2.72 2.09
C LYS A 130 -19.13 3.17 0.83
N ASP A 131 -18.09 4.00 0.97
CA ASP A 131 -17.22 4.38 -0.13
C ASP A 131 -16.72 3.12 -0.87
N PRO A 132 -16.80 3.06 -2.22
CA PRO A 132 -16.38 1.88 -2.98
C PRO A 132 -14.94 1.44 -2.69
N LEU A 133 -14.04 2.39 -2.45
CA LEU A 133 -12.64 2.09 -2.14
C LEU A 133 -12.52 1.50 -0.73
N TYR A 134 -13.25 2.04 0.24
CA TYR A 134 -13.31 1.45 1.59
C TYR A 134 -13.82 0.01 1.54
N VAL A 135 -14.94 -0.22 0.84
CA VAL A 135 -15.55 -1.56 0.71
C VAL A 135 -14.59 -2.53 0.04
N TRP A 136 -13.85 -2.08 -0.97
CA TRP A 136 -12.82 -2.90 -1.61
C TRP A 136 -11.66 -3.21 -0.67
N VAL A 137 -11.11 -2.22 0.05
CA VAL A 137 -10.04 -2.43 1.05
C VAL A 137 -10.49 -3.39 2.16
N ASP A 138 -11.73 -3.24 2.64
CA ASP A 138 -12.33 -4.14 3.62
C ASP A 138 -12.38 -5.59 3.10
N LYS A 139 -12.81 -5.80 1.85
CA LYS A 139 -12.80 -7.11 1.20
C LYS A 139 -11.40 -7.72 1.14
N ILE A 140 -10.38 -6.95 0.72
CA ILE A 140 -9.00 -7.44 0.65
C ILE A 140 -8.46 -7.82 2.03
N GLN A 141 -8.75 -6.99 3.04
CA GLN A 141 -8.41 -7.30 4.42
C GLN A 141 -9.05 -8.61 4.89
N HIS A 142 -10.34 -8.82 4.58
CA HIS A 142 -11.05 -10.06 4.92
C HIS A 142 -10.43 -11.28 4.25
N TYR A 143 -10.10 -11.21 2.96
CA TYR A 143 -9.45 -12.32 2.26
C TYR A 143 -8.08 -12.67 2.83
N ARG A 144 -7.25 -11.68 3.16
CA ARG A 144 -5.97 -11.91 3.84
C ARG A 144 -6.16 -12.58 5.20
N ASN A 145 -7.10 -12.07 6.00
CA ASN A 145 -7.37 -12.60 7.35
C ASN A 145 -8.09 -13.95 7.34
N ALA A 146 -8.68 -14.34 6.21
CA ALA A 146 -9.35 -15.61 6.01
C ALA A 146 -8.37 -16.78 5.77
N VAL A 147 -7.08 -16.50 5.52
CA VAL A 147 -6.04 -17.50 5.31
C VAL A 147 -5.76 -18.28 6.61
N HIS A 148 -6.51 -19.35 6.82
CA HIS A 148 -6.31 -20.33 7.88
C HIS A 148 -6.39 -21.74 7.28
N ALA A 149 -5.26 -22.46 7.25
CA ALA A 149 -5.19 -23.78 6.63
C ALA A 149 -6.11 -24.83 7.28
N PHE A 150 -6.50 -24.63 8.54
CA PHE A 150 -7.30 -25.59 9.30
C PHE A 150 -8.82 -25.40 9.13
N ASN A 151 -9.28 -24.18 8.87
CA ASN A 151 -10.71 -23.85 8.81
C ASN A 151 -11.00 -23.15 7.48
N TYR A 152 -11.90 -23.71 6.68
CA TYR A 152 -12.34 -23.08 5.45
C TYR A 152 -12.93 -21.69 5.73
N ARG A 153 -12.43 -20.70 5.00
CA ARG A 153 -13.02 -19.36 4.88
C ARG A 153 -12.93 -18.95 3.43
N ASN A 154 -13.96 -18.25 2.94
CA ASN A 154 -14.00 -17.79 1.56
C ASN A 154 -12.90 -16.74 1.32
N ILE A 155 -12.02 -17.00 0.36
CA ILE A 155 -10.96 -16.07 -0.11
C ILE A 155 -11.20 -15.59 -1.55
N GLY A 156 -12.40 -15.86 -2.08
CA GLY A 156 -12.80 -15.59 -3.45
C GLY A 156 -12.21 -16.59 -4.45
N THR A 157 -12.21 -16.20 -5.72
CA THR A 157 -11.69 -16.99 -6.84
C THR A 157 -10.48 -16.32 -7.52
N ALA A 158 -9.77 -17.07 -8.37
CA ALA A 158 -8.71 -16.53 -9.21
C ALA A 158 -9.21 -15.44 -10.17
N ILE A 159 -10.44 -15.56 -10.69
CA ILE A 159 -11.05 -14.54 -11.56
C ILE A 159 -11.31 -13.26 -10.77
N GLU A 160 -11.87 -13.37 -9.56
CA GLU A 160 -12.07 -12.22 -8.68
C GLU A 160 -10.74 -11.55 -8.30
N PHE A 161 -9.67 -12.33 -8.10
CA PHE A 161 -8.33 -11.78 -7.87
C PHE A 161 -7.85 -10.92 -9.05
N MET A 162 -8.11 -11.34 -10.29
CA MET A 162 -7.75 -10.53 -11.46
C MET A 162 -8.54 -9.23 -11.53
N THR A 163 -9.82 -9.23 -11.17
CA THR A 163 -10.58 -7.98 -11.02
C THR A 163 -10.02 -7.11 -9.89
N ASP A 164 -9.59 -7.71 -8.78
CA ASP A 164 -8.97 -6.99 -7.67
C ASP A 164 -7.62 -6.36 -8.02
N MET A 165 -6.90 -6.88 -9.01
CA MET A 165 -5.69 -6.25 -9.53
C MET A 165 -5.97 -4.91 -10.21
N GLU A 166 -7.08 -4.80 -10.94
CA GLU A 166 -7.50 -3.53 -11.58
C GLU A 166 -7.88 -2.49 -10.52
N GLU A 167 -8.61 -2.91 -9.48
CA GLU A 167 -8.95 -2.04 -8.35
C GLU A 167 -7.72 -1.65 -7.52
N PHE A 168 -6.74 -2.56 -7.37
CA PHE A 168 -5.49 -2.25 -6.68
C PHE A 168 -4.70 -1.14 -7.39
N TYR A 169 -4.69 -1.13 -8.73
CA TYR A 169 -4.09 -0.04 -9.50
C TYR A 169 -4.77 1.31 -9.21
N LYS A 170 -6.11 1.36 -9.16
CA LYS A 170 -6.86 2.57 -8.81
C LYS A 170 -6.58 3.01 -7.38
N TYR A 171 -6.51 2.06 -6.46
CA TYR A 171 -6.19 2.31 -5.06
C TYR A 171 -4.80 2.93 -4.87
N VAL A 172 -3.78 2.42 -5.57
CA VAL A 172 -2.43 3.01 -5.50
C VAL A 172 -2.43 4.42 -6.09
N ASN A 173 -3.01 4.63 -7.28
CA ASN A 173 -3.11 5.98 -7.86
C ASN A 173 -3.83 6.95 -6.92
N HIS A 174 -4.95 6.52 -6.30
CA HIS A 174 -5.66 7.33 -5.32
C HIS A 174 -4.75 7.76 -4.17
N ILE A 175 -3.92 6.87 -3.64
CA ILE A 175 -2.95 7.25 -2.59
C ILE A 175 -1.92 8.23 -3.14
N LEU A 176 -1.35 7.98 -4.32
CA LEU A 176 -0.34 8.84 -4.94
C LEU A 176 -0.87 10.26 -5.19
N ASP A 177 -2.12 10.39 -5.62
CA ASP A 177 -2.79 11.67 -5.87
C ASP A 177 -2.92 12.53 -4.59
N HIS A 178 -2.81 11.90 -3.41
CA HIS A 178 -2.81 12.58 -2.12
C HIS A 178 -1.41 12.84 -1.57
N LEU A 179 -0.32 12.40 -2.22
CA LEU A 179 1.02 12.64 -1.70
C LEU A 179 1.53 14.03 -2.08
N PRO A 180 2.39 14.65 -1.26
CA PRO A 180 3.09 15.85 -1.68
C PRO A 180 4.05 15.51 -2.84
N PRO A 181 4.20 16.40 -3.83
CA PRO A 181 5.02 16.17 -5.03
C PRO A 181 6.52 16.32 -4.70
N ILE A 182 7.08 15.39 -3.93
CA ILE A 182 8.48 15.47 -3.46
C ILE A 182 9.48 15.52 -4.62
N GLU A 183 9.10 14.97 -5.77
CA GLU A 183 9.90 14.93 -7.00
C GLU A 183 10.22 16.32 -7.54
N ASP A 184 9.33 17.30 -7.32
CA ASP A 184 9.52 18.69 -7.74
C ASP A 184 10.66 19.38 -6.97
N PHE A 185 11.09 18.79 -5.84
CA PHE A 185 12.13 19.32 -4.97
C PHE A 185 13.46 18.54 -5.06
N LEU A 186 13.52 17.48 -5.86
CA LEU A 186 14.74 16.71 -6.06
C LEU A 186 15.75 17.48 -6.93
N LEU A 187 17.00 17.56 -6.47
CA LEU A 187 18.11 18.12 -7.28
C LEU A 187 18.47 17.23 -8.47
N SER A 188 18.28 15.93 -8.32
CA SER A 188 18.49 14.91 -9.35
C SER A 188 17.67 13.67 -9.01
N TYR A 189 17.13 13.01 -10.03
CA TYR A 189 16.42 11.75 -9.83
C TYR A 189 17.38 10.62 -9.39
N PRO A 190 16.98 9.79 -8.41
CA PRO A 190 17.79 8.67 -7.96
C PRO A 190 17.96 7.62 -9.06
N ALA A 191 19.04 6.83 -8.98
CA ALA A 191 19.32 5.78 -9.94
C ALA A 191 18.16 4.76 -9.99
N GLY A 192 17.70 4.45 -11.21
CA GLY A 192 16.56 3.56 -11.43
C GLY A 192 15.19 4.25 -11.50
N TYR A 193 15.11 5.55 -11.22
CA TYR A 193 13.87 6.32 -11.39
C TYR A 193 13.46 6.42 -12.86
N VAL A 194 12.16 6.22 -13.13
CA VAL A 194 11.60 6.32 -14.49
C VAL A 194 10.65 7.50 -14.59
N MET A 195 11.03 8.51 -15.38
CA MET A 195 10.29 9.78 -15.48
C MET A 195 8.92 9.65 -16.14
N ASN A 196 8.81 8.93 -17.26
CA ASN A 196 7.53 8.67 -17.89
C ASN A 196 7.11 7.23 -17.61
N VAL A 197 6.24 7.04 -16.61
CA VAL A 197 5.77 5.70 -16.23
C VAL A 197 4.76 5.11 -17.22
N TYR A 198 4.11 5.92 -18.06
CA TYR A 198 3.03 5.48 -18.94
C TYR A 198 3.50 4.99 -20.32
N PHE A 199 4.66 5.44 -20.79
CA PHE A 199 5.16 5.17 -22.13
C PHE A 199 6.62 4.69 -22.14
N ASP A 200 6.87 3.62 -22.91
CA ASP A 200 8.19 3.25 -23.43
C ASP A 200 8.58 4.09 -24.64
#